data_AF-A0A1G6N151-F1
#
_entry.id   AF-A0A1G6N151-F1
#
_cell.length_a   1.000
_cell.length_b   1.000
_cell.length_c   1.000
_cell.angle_alpha   90.00
_cell.angle_beta   90.00
_cell.angle_gamma   90.00
#
_symmetry.space_group_name_H-M   'P 1'
#
loop_
_entity.id
_entity.type
_entity.pdbx_description
1 polymer ?
#
loop_
_entity_poly.entity_id
_entity_poly.type
_entity_poly.pdbx_seq_one_letter_code
_entity_poly.pdbx_strand_id
1 'polypeptide(L)'
;MLVTSKGAAAVTGGGFIVLASTLSAMNVIPLEGLALLLGVDRFMSEARAIVNLIGNGIATVVVAKIENEFDDEKYKRIVEEMKREKMAG
;
A
#
# COMPACT_ATOMS: atom_id res chain seq x y z
N MET A 1 -21.17 7.95 2.57
CA MET A 1 -19.76 7.70 2.98
C MET A 1 -18.94 7.27 1.77
N LEU A 2 -18.62 8.20 0.87
CA LEU A 2 -17.83 7.92 -0.35
C LEU A 2 -16.61 8.85 -0.47
N VAL A 3 -16.66 10.05 0.11
CA VAL A 3 -15.54 11.01 0.11
C VAL A 3 -14.40 10.55 1.03
N THR A 4 -14.70 9.82 2.12
CA THR A 4 -13.70 9.18 2.98
C THR A 4 -12.99 7.99 2.32
N SER A 5 -13.60 7.38 1.29
CA SER A 5 -13.04 6.19 0.62
C SER A 5 -11.86 6.53 -0.31
N LYS A 6 -11.73 7.80 -0.73
CA LYS A 6 -10.57 8.26 -1.52
C LYS A 6 -9.54 9.03 -0.67
N GLY A 7 -9.96 9.62 0.45
CA GLY A 7 -9.08 10.34 1.39
C GLY A 7 -8.36 9.44 2.40
N ALA A 8 -8.84 8.21 2.60
CA ALA A 8 -8.17 7.18 3.39
C ALA A 8 -7.11 6.40 2.58
N ALA A 9 -6.60 6.98 1.48
CA ALA A 9 -5.24 6.73 1.03
C ALA A 9 -4.33 7.18 2.19
N ALA A 10 -4.15 6.27 3.13
CA ALA A 10 -3.68 6.53 4.47
C ALA A 10 -2.34 7.26 4.40
N VAL A 11 -2.25 8.38 5.11
CA VAL A 11 -0.96 8.96 5.45
C VAL A 11 -0.27 7.93 6.34
N THR A 12 0.52 7.05 5.72
CA THR A 12 1.31 6.05 6.42
C THR A 12 2.28 6.76 7.36
N GLY A 13 2.19 6.49 8.66
CA GLY A 13 3.08 7.04 9.69
C GLY A 13 2.48 8.12 10.60
N GLY A 14 1.26 8.62 10.34
CA GLY A 14 0.63 9.64 11.19
C GLY A 14 0.36 9.17 12.63
N GLY A 15 -0.06 7.91 12.81
CA GLY A 15 -0.30 7.31 14.13
C GLY A 15 0.97 7.15 14.96
N PHE A 16 2.11 6.86 14.31
CA PHE A 16 3.39 6.73 14.98
C PHE A 16 3.89 8.07 15.53
N ILE A 17 3.72 9.18 14.80
CA ILE A 17 4.13 10.52 15.26
C ILE A 17 3.40 10.88 16.56
N VAL A 18 2.11 10.57 16.66
CA VAL A 18 1.30 10.79 17.87
C VAL A 18 1.76 9.89 19.02
N LEU A 19 2.04 8.62 18.74
CA LEU A 19 2.57 7.66 19.72
C LEU A 19 3.94 8.11 20.25
N ALA A 20 4.85 8.49 19.34
CA ALA A 20 6.18 8.99 19.66
C ALA A 20 6.14 10.27 20.49
N SER A 21 5.25 11.20 20.14
CA SER A 21 5.03 12.43 20.91
C SER A 21 4.53 12.15 22.34
N THR A 22 3.62 11.19 22.50
CA THR A 22 3.09 10.78 23.81
C THR A 22 4.16 10.07 24.65
N LEU A 23 4.93 9.16 24.05
CA LEU A 23 6.00 8.42 24.72
C LEU A 23 7.17 9.31 25.14
N SER A 24 7.52 10.30 24.30
CA SER A 24 8.52 11.31 24.65
C SER A 24 8.07 12.17 25.83
N ALA A 25 6.78 12.48 25.94
CA ALA A 25 6.23 13.23 27.08
C ALA A 25 6.24 12.42 28.40
N MET A 26 6.20 11.08 28.33
CA MET A 26 6.23 10.20 29.50
C MET A 26 7.64 9.81 29.96
N ASN A 27 8.68 10.06 29.16
CA ASN A 27 10.10 9.79 29.49
C ASN A 27 10.41 8.32 29.89
N VAL A 28 9.55 7.36 29.51
CA VAL A 28 9.66 5.94 29.93
C VAL A 28 10.54 5.11 28.99
N ILE A 29 10.71 5.54 27.73
CA ILE A 29 11.38 4.73 26.69
C ILE A 29 12.68 5.44 26.22
N PRO A 30 13.82 4.74 26.20
CA PRO A 30 15.07 5.24 25.61
C PRO A 30 14.91 5.60 24.12
N LEU A 31 15.68 6.59 23.64
CA LEU A 31 15.59 7.08 22.26
C LEU A 31 15.81 5.97 21.22
N GLU A 32 16.66 5.00 21.54
CA GLU A 32 17.00 3.85 20.72
C GLU A 32 15.79 2.93 20.52
N GLY A 33 14.98 2.73 21.56
CA GLY A 33 13.74 1.95 21.50
C GLY A 33 12.67 2.61 20.63
N LEU A 34 12.62 3.94 20.65
CA LEU A 34 11.72 4.71 19.79
C LEU A 34 12.12 4.61 18.32
N ALA A 35 13.41 4.70 18.00
CA ALA A 35 13.91 4.55 16.62
C ALA A 35 13.63 3.16 16.05
N LEU A 36 13.77 2.09 16.85
CA LEU A 36 13.41 0.73 16.46
C LEU A 36 11.91 0.59 16.18
N LEU A 37 11.06 1.14 17.06
CA LEU A 37 9.61 1.15 16.87
C LEU A 37 9.21 1.93 15.60
N LEU A 38 9.90 3.02 15.28
CA LEU A 38 9.68 3.84 14.08
C LEU A 38 10.02 3.06 12.81
N GLY A 39 11.14 2.33 12.83
CA GLY A 39 11.55 1.45 11.74
C GLY A 39 10.52 0.34 11.48
N VAL A 40 10.04 -0.31 12.54
CA VAL A 40 9.03 -1.37 12.44
C VAL A 40 7.68 -0.81 11.98
N ASP A 41 7.20 0.30 12.53
CA ASP A 41 5.93 0.89 12.12
C ASP A 41 5.95 1.27 10.63
N ARG A 42 7.01 1.94 10.18
CA ARG A 42 7.16 2.33 8.78
C ARG A 42 7.22 1.11 7.86
N PHE A 43 8.05 0.12 8.20
CA PHE A 43 8.14 -1.12 7.42
C PHE A 43 6.80 -1.86 7.36
N MET A 44 6.12 -2.01 8.49
CA MET A 44 4.81 -2.66 8.57
C MET A 44 3.74 -1.89 7.80
N SER A 45 3.81 -0.56 7.79
CA SER A 45 2.91 0.31 7.06
C SER A 45 3.09 0.17 5.54
N GLU A 46 4.34 0.19 5.07
CA GLU A 46 4.69 -0.03 3.66
C GLU A 46 4.32 -1.46 3.21
N ALA A 47 4.62 -2.48 4.03
CA ALA A 47 4.24 -3.86 3.77
C ALA A 47 2.71 -3.99 3.63
N ARG A 48 1.94 -3.36 4.54
CA ARG A 48 0.47 -3.34 4.47
C ARG A 48 -0.04 -2.67 3.20
N ALA A 49 0.59 -1.57 2.78
CA ALA A 49 0.22 -0.88 1.55
C ALA A 49 0.45 -1.77 0.31
N ILE A 50 1.58 -2.48 0.26
CA ILE A 50 1.91 -3.39 -0.85
C ILE A 50 0.92 -4.55 -0.93
N VAL A 51 0.63 -5.22 0.19
CA VAL A 51 -0.30 -6.36 0.17
C VAL A 51 -1.73 -5.92 -0.17
N ASN A 52 -2.16 -4.74 0.28
CA ASN A 52 -3.46 -4.19 -0.08
C ASN A 52 -3.54 -3.83 -1.57
N LEU A 53 -2.47 -3.26 -2.13
CA LEU A 53 -2.39 -2.94 -3.55
C LEU A 53 -2.51 -4.22 -4.40
N ILE A 54 -1.73 -5.25 -4.06
CA ILE A 54 -1.75 -6.55 -4.75
C ILE A 54 -3.14 -7.18 -4.62
N GLY A 55 -3.69 -7.23 -3.41
CA GLY A 55 -5.00 -7.82 -3.13
C GLY A 55 -6.12 -7.14 -3.93
N ASN A 56 -6.16 -5.81 -3.94
CA ASN A 56 -7.16 -5.06 -4.70
C ASN A 56 -7.00 -5.25 -6.21
N GLY A 57 -5.76 -5.29 -6.71
CA GLY A 57 -5.47 -5.54 -8.13
C GLY A 57 -5.96 -6.93 -8.56
N ILE A 58 -5.64 -7.97 -7.78
CA ILE A 58 -6.10 -9.33 -8.05
C ILE A 58 -7.62 -9.42 -7.95
N ALA A 59 -8.22 -8.85 -6.91
CA ALA A 59 -9.67 -8.86 -6.72
C ALA A 59 -10.40 -8.21 -7.90
N THR A 60 -9.88 -7.10 -8.43
CA THR A 60 -10.44 -6.41 -9.60
C THR A 60 -10.45 -7.34 -10.83
N VAL A 61 -9.34 -8.03 -11.10
CA VAL A 61 -9.25 -8.96 -12.24
C VAL A 61 -10.18 -10.16 -12.06
N VAL A 62 -10.24 -10.72 -10.85
CA VAL A 62 -11.10 -11.87 -10.54
C VAL A 62 -12.57 -11.49 -10.71
N VAL A 63 -13.00 -10.37 -10.14
CA VAL A 63 -14.39 -9.88 -10.25
C VAL A 63 -14.74 -9.61 -11.72
N ALA A 64 -13.89 -8.92 -12.47
CA ALA A 64 -14.14 -8.65 -13.90
C ALA A 64 -14.34 -9.95 -14.71
N LYS A 65 -13.60 -11.02 -14.40
CA LYS A 65 -13.79 -12.32 -15.05
C LYS A 65 -15.09 -13.01 -14.67
N ILE A 66 -15.50 -12.93 -13.40
CA ILE A 66 -16.76 -13.50 -12.91
C ILE A 66 -17.95 -12.79 -13.56
N GLU A 67 -17.89 -11.47 -13.69
CA GLU A 67 -18.94 -10.64 -14.30
C GLU A 67 -18.91 -10.67 -15.84
N ASN A 68 -18.01 -11.43 -16.47
CA ASN A 68 -17.78 -11.45 -17.93
C ASN A 68 -17.46 -10.05 -18.53
N GLU A 69 -16.94 -9.12 -17.74
CA GLU A 69 -16.50 -7.78 -18.16
C GLU A 69 -14.98 -7.70 -18.41
N PHE A 70 -14.27 -8.82 -18.29
CA PHE A 70 -12.83 -8.87 -18.53
C PHE A 70 -12.51 -8.84 -20.03
N ASP A 71 -11.77 -7.82 -20.48
CA ASP A 71 -11.33 -7.67 -21.87
C ASP A 71 -9.98 -8.36 -22.12
N ASP A 72 -10.04 -9.59 -22.62
CA ASP A 72 -8.86 -10.40 -22.97
C ASP A 72 -8.01 -9.81 -24.10
N GLU A 73 -8.62 -9.11 -25.08
CA GLU A 73 -7.88 -8.52 -26.19
C GLU A 73 -7.03 -7.34 -25.72
N LYS A 74 -7.64 -6.46 -24.90
CA LYS A 74 -6.94 -5.35 -24.27
C LYS A 74 -5.85 -5.84 -23.33
N TYR A 75 -6.11 -6.87 -22.53
CA TYR A 75 -5.10 -7.49 -21.66
C TYR A 75 -3.88 -7.95 -22.47
N LYS A 76 -4.10 -8.74 -23.54
CA LYS A 76 -3.00 -9.22 -24.41
C LYS A 76 -2.20 -8.07 -25.00
N ARG A 77 -2.86 -7.03 -25.49
CA ARG A 77 -2.20 -5.85 -26.06
C ARG A 77 -1.26 -5.17 -25.06
N ILE A 78 -1.75 -4.91 -23.86
CA ILE A 78 -0.97 -4.27 -22.78
C ILE A 78 0.23 -5.14 -22.39
N VAL A 79 0.04 -6.45 -22.25
CA VAL A 79 1.13 -7.37 -21.90
C VAL A 79 2.23 -7.37 -22.97
N GLU A 80 1.86 -7.36 -24.26
CA GLU A 80 2.82 -7.29 -25.36
C GLU A 80 3.53 -5.92 -25.47
N GLU A 81 2.86 -4.82 -25.10
CA GLU A 81 3.48 -3.50 -24.98
C GLU A 81 4.51 -3.48 -23.84
N MET A 82 4.14 -3.95 -22.64
CA MET A 82 5.06 -4.01 -21.48
C MET A 82 6.29 -4.89 -21.75
N LYS A 83 6.12 -6.00 -22.48
CA LYS A 83 7.24 -6.85 -22.90
C LYS A 83 8.18 -6.10 -23.84
N ARG A 84 7.64 -5.35 -24.80
CA ARG A 84 8.44 -4.56 -25.74
C ARG A 84 9.21 -3.45 -25.04
N GLU A 85 8.59 -2.74 -24.11
CA GLU A 85 9.28 -1.73 -23.29
C GLU A 85 10.44 -2.32 -22.48
N LYS A 86 10.24 -3.49 -21.86
CA LYS A 86 11.30 -4.18 -21.12
C LYS A 86 12.46 -4.70 -21.99
N MET A 87 12.22 -4.95 -23.28
CA MET A 87 13.28 -5.37 -24.21
C MET A 87 14.02 -4.17 -24.85
N ALA A 88 13.45 -2.97 -24.73
CA ALA A 88 14.00 -1.75 -25.33
C ALA A 88 14.88 -0.93 -24.37
N GLY A 89 14.86 -1.24 -23.06
CA GLY A 89 15.73 -0.64 -22.04
C GLY A 89 16.80 -1.61 -21.56
#